data_AF-A0A532DZX5-F1
#
_entry.id   AF-A0A532DZX5-F1
#
_cell.length_a   1.000
_cell.length_b   1.000
_cell.length_c   1.000
_cell.angle_alpha   90.00
_cell.angle_beta   90.00
_cell.angle_gamma   90.00
#
_symmetry.space_group_name_H-M   'P 1'
#
loop_
_entity.id
_entity.type
_entity.pdbx_description
1 polymer ?
#
loop_
_entity_poly.entity_id
_entity_poly.type
_entity_poly.pdbx_seq_one_letter_code
_entity_poly.pdbx_strand_id
1 'polypeptide(L)'
;MSQAIVDTLIAQFPDAVLSVDLDTGRGEMAVQVRASDMLTVARYLHDAPEMAFDHITDICSADYPGDQTRFEVIYHLLSLPHGRRIRVKARVTEDNPSIPSVTSVWRGAEFLEREVFDMMGITFTGHPDLRRILMPEDYAEGYPLRKDFPAEGRGWRSQFDFIPRLDEAPEEMTEGEYSEAEKKPFIAANGAPGSRRREELLLNMGPQHPSTHGVLRVVLELDGERIVKATPDLGYLHRGVEKLAEGLAYMQVIPHTDRLDYVCAMANNYAYVRAVEKLLGITVPERGEYIRTLVAEMQRIIGHLFWLGTQALDIGAMTVFFWTFRERETLLDLFEQLCGARLTLNYYRIGGVDSDFTPELVLRLRAFLSTFPQKVAEYDSLIASNRIWVGRTKNVAVISGEDAINFGLTGPTNPSCVRWWGRTP
;
A
#
# COMPACT_ATOMS: atom_id res chain seq x y z
N MET A 1 23.43 19.87 7.01
CA MET A 1 22.72 19.08 8.04
C MET A 1 22.69 17.59 7.71
N SER A 2 22.32 17.21 6.47
CA SER A 2 22.40 15.81 6.02
C SER A 2 23.79 15.18 6.20
N GLN A 3 24.85 15.93 5.91
CA GLN A 3 26.24 15.49 6.13
C GLN A 3 26.54 15.12 7.59
N ALA A 4 26.02 15.87 8.57
CA ALA A 4 26.32 15.64 9.99
C ALA A 4 25.74 14.31 10.52
N ILE A 5 24.61 13.86 9.99
CA ILE A 5 24.01 12.55 10.32
C ILE A 5 24.91 11.43 9.82
N VAL A 6 25.35 11.54 8.57
CA VAL A 6 26.27 10.58 7.95
C VAL A 6 27.57 10.51 8.73
N ASP A 7 28.18 11.65 9.03
CA ASP A 7 29.45 11.70 9.75
C ASP A 7 29.33 11.05 11.13
N THR A 8 28.17 11.23 11.79
CA THR A 8 27.86 10.60 13.09
C THR A 8 27.69 9.09 12.95
N LEU A 9 27.00 8.62 11.91
CA LEU A 9 26.84 7.18 11.62
C LEU A 9 28.17 6.50 11.31
N ILE A 10 29.03 7.16 10.51
CA ILE A 10 30.38 6.65 10.20
C ILE A 10 31.23 6.61 11.48
N ALA A 11 31.17 7.65 12.32
CA ALA A 11 31.93 7.69 13.57
C ALA A 11 31.50 6.61 14.55
N GLN A 12 30.19 6.33 14.64
CA GLN A 12 29.63 5.33 15.53
C GLN A 12 29.81 3.90 15.00
N PHE A 13 29.76 3.70 13.68
CA PHE A 13 29.81 2.39 13.03
C PHE A 13 30.77 2.35 11.83
N PRO A 14 32.08 2.54 12.04
CA PRO A 14 33.06 2.64 10.96
C PRO A 14 33.16 1.36 10.12
N ASP A 15 32.98 0.19 10.74
CA ASP A 15 33.07 -1.12 10.05
C ASP A 15 31.74 -1.58 9.45
N ALA A 16 30.61 -0.99 9.88
CA ALA A 16 29.28 -1.37 9.39
C ALA A 16 28.88 -0.55 8.16
N VAL A 17 29.26 0.72 8.09
CA VAL A 17 28.96 1.61 6.96
C VAL A 17 29.94 1.34 5.82
N LEU A 18 29.43 0.84 4.70
CA LEU A 18 30.23 0.46 3.54
C LEU A 18 30.36 1.61 2.52
N SER A 19 29.25 2.33 2.29
CA SER A 19 29.22 3.45 1.36
C SER A 19 28.13 4.43 1.74
N VAL A 20 28.28 5.68 1.28
CA VAL A 20 27.29 6.73 1.49
C VAL A 20 27.08 7.47 0.18
N ASP A 21 25.82 7.67 -0.17
CA ASP A 21 25.40 8.44 -1.33
C ASP A 21 24.52 9.61 -0.87
N LEU A 22 24.94 10.82 -1.23
CA LEU A 22 24.28 12.07 -0.87
C LEU A 22 23.89 12.80 -2.15
N ASP A 23 22.65 12.58 -2.57
CA ASP A 23 22.06 13.35 -3.67
C ASP A 23 21.51 14.67 -3.13
N THR A 24 22.37 15.68 -3.11
CA THR A 24 22.01 17.04 -2.72
C THR A 24 20.98 17.68 -3.66
N GLY A 25 20.94 17.27 -4.93
CA GLY A 25 19.98 17.79 -5.92
C GLY A 25 18.56 17.27 -5.70
N ARG A 26 18.42 16.03 -5.20
CA ARG A 26 17.13 15.41 -4.88
C ARG A 26 16.79 15.46 -3.40
N GLY A 27 17.72 15.94 -2.56
CA GLY A 27 17.58 15.96 -1.11
C GLY A 27 17.52 14.56 -0.50
N GLU A 28 18.21 13.59 -1.10
CA GLU A 28 18.14 12.19 -0.71
C GLU A 28 19.47 11.73 -0.11
N MET A 29 19.38 10.95 0.96
CA MET A 29 20.52 10.35 1.65
C MET A 29 20.34 8.84 1.63
N ALA A 30 21.34 8.12 1.14
CA ALA A 30 21.41 6.68 1.21
C ALA A 30 22.70 6.24 1.88
N VAL A 31 22.60 5.32 2.83
CA VAL A 31 23.74 4.72 3.52
C VAL A 31 23.69 3.23 3.28
N GLN A 32 24.76 2.67 2.73
CA GLN A 32 24.91 1.23 2.60
C GLN A 32 25.60 0.68 3.84
N VAL A 33 24.98 -0.31 4.46
CA VAL A 33 25.49 -0.99 5.64
C VAL A 33 25.66 -2.47 5.38
N ARG A 34 26.52 -3.10 6.16
CA ARG A 34 26.69 -4.55 6.19
C ARG A 34 25.39 -5.20 6.69
N ALA A 35 24.92 -6.23 6.01
CA ALA A 35 23.66 -6.91 6.35
C ALA A 35 23.64 -7.43 7.80
N SER A 36 24.74 -7.97 8.31
CA SER A 36 24.84 -8.47 9.69
C SER A 36 24.63 -7.39 10.76
N ASP A 37 24.95 -6.13 10.44
CA ASP A 37 24.88 -5.00 11.37
C ASP A 37 23.58 -4.21 11.24
N MET A 38 22.69 -4.59 10.31
CA MET A 38 21.45 -3.87 10.00
C MET A 38 20.61 -3.60 11.25
N LEU A 39 20.37 -4.62 12.08
CA LEU A 39 19.56 -4.46 13.30
C LEU A 39 20.20 -3.50 14.32
N THR A 40 21.53 -3.55 14.45
CA THR A 40 22.27 -2.66 15.36
C THR A 40 22.18 -1.21 14.90
N VAL A 41 22.36 -0.97 13.60
CA VAL A 41 22.23 0.36 12.99
C VAL A 41 20.78 0.86 13.07
N ALA A 42 19.81 -0.01 12.80
CA ALA A 42 18.38 0.29 12.90
C ALA A 42 17.99 0.76 14.31
N ARG A 43 18.43 0.04 15.35
CA ARG A 43 18.21 0.45 16.75
C ARG A 43 18.82 1.81 17.06
N TYR A 44 20.05 2.07 16.63
CA TYR A 44 20.66 3.38 16.83
C TYR A 44 19.90 4.50 16.12
N LEU A 45 19.48 4.29 14.86
CA LEU A 45 18.70 5.26 14.09
C LEU A 45 17.35 5.58 14.76
N HIS A 46 16.72 4.59 15.38
CA HIS A 46 15.45 4.74 16.09
C HIS A 46 15.63 5.41 17.47
N ASP A 47 16.52 4.88 18.30
CA ASP A 47 16.62 5.21 19.73
C ASP A 47 17.41 6.48 20.01
N ALA A 48 18.36 6.84 19.14
CA ALA A 48 19.21 8.01 19.33
C ALA A 48 18.37 9.30 19.14
N PRO A 49 18.23 10.17 20.16
CA PRO A 49 17.36 11.34 20.09
C PRO A 49 17.71 12.32 18.95
N GLU A 50 18.98 12.40 18.58
CA GLU A 50 19.48 13.21 17.47
C GLU A 50 19.09 12.66 16.09
N MET A 51 18.83 11.35 15.99
CA MET A 51 18.41 10.66 14.77
C MET A 51 16.89 10.53 14.71
N ALA A 52 16.30 9.91 15.74
CA ALA A 52 14.88 9.72 15.98
C ALA A 52 14.09 9.32 14.71
N PHE A 53 14.57 8.31 13.99
CA PHE A 53 13.86 7.71 12.86
C PHE A 53 12.78 6.76 13.39
N ASP A 54 11.70 7.35 13.89
CA ASP A 54 10.59 6.66 14.53
C ASP A 54 9.59 6.03 13.55
N HIS A 55 9.59 6.47 12.29
CA HIS A 55 8.61 6.03 11.29
C HIS A 55 9.26 5.24 10.14
N ILE A 56 8.93 3.95 10.05
CA ILE A 56 9.24 3.14 8.87
C ILE A 56 8.24 3.43 7.76
N THR A 57 8.73 3.93 6.63
CA THR A 57 7.87 4.32 5.50
C THR A 57 7.63 3.16 4.57
N ASP A 58 8.69 2.40 4.27
CA ASP A 58 8.65 1.29 3.32
C ASP A 58 9.91 0.41 3.48
N ILE A 59 9.81 -0.86 3.10
CA ILE A 59 10.96 -1.75 2.87
C ILE A 59 10.77 -2.37 1.50
N CYS A 60 11.67 -2.05 0.58
CA CYS A 60 11.67 -2.62 -0.75
C CYS A 60 13.00 -3.33 -1.04
N SER A 61 13.11 -3.93 -2.21
CA SER A 61 14.28 -4.70 -2.60
C SER A 61 14.59 -4.56 -4.08
N ALA A 62 15.87 -4.67 -4.42
CA ALA A 62 16.36 -4.67 -5.79
C ALA A 62 17.18 -5.95 -6.08
N ASP A 63 17.05 -6.44 -7.31
CA ASP A 63 17.81 -7.57 -7.83
C ASP A 63 18.81 -7.07 -8.89
N TYR A 64 20.09 -7.36 -8.66
CA TYR A 64 21.22 -7.06 -9.53
C TYR A 64 21.86 -8.36 -10.05
N PRO A 65 21.31 -8.96 -11.12
CA PRO A 65 21.86 -10.19 -11.69
C PRO A 65 23.33 -10.05 -12.07
N GLY A 66 24.14 -11.05 -11.71
CA GLY A 66 25.57 -11.08 -12.00
C GLY A 66 26.47 -10.39 -10.98
N ASP A 67 25.91 -9.71 -9.97
CA ASP A 67 26.65 -9.25 -8.79
C ASP A 67 26.80 -10.40 -7.78
N GLN A 68 27.96 -10.48 -7.10
CA GLN A 68 28.18 -11.44 -6.00
C GLN A 68 27.18 -11.21 -4.86
N THR A 69 26.85 -9.94 -4.61
CA THR A 69 25.80 -9.54 -3.66
C THR A 69 24.55 -9.12 -4.43
N ARG A 70 23.92 -10.13 -5.05
CA ARG A 70 22.81 -9.98 -6.00
C ARG A 70 21.64 -9.16 -5.46
N PHE A 71 21.24 -9.38 -4.20
CA PHE A 71 20.04 -8.76 -3.65
C PHE A 71 20.36 -7.58 -2.75
N GLU A 72 19.65 -6.48 -2.92
CA GLU A 72 19.72 -5.29 -2.05
C GLU A 72 18.37 -5.07 -1.37
N VAL A 73 18.35 -4.99 -0.04
CA VAL A 73 17.18 -4.59 0.76
C VAL A 73 17.33 -3.12 1.13
N ILE A 74 16.28 -2.34 0.90
CA ILE A 74 16.26 -0.88 1.02
C ILE A 74 15.18 -0.49 2.02
N TYR A 75 15.60 0.11 3.12
CA TYR A 75 14.73 0.60 4.19
C TYR A 75 14.54 2.10 4.03
N HIS A 76 13.29 2.55 3.90
CA HIS A 76 12.92 3.95 3.82
C HIS A 76 12.45 4.45 5.18
N LEU A 77 13.25 5.28 5.83
CA LEU A 77 12.98 5.77 7.17
C LEU A 77 12.68 7.27 7.16
N LEU A 78 11.74 7.67 8.00
CA LEU A 78 11.35 9.05 8.25
C LEU A 78 11.49 9.34 9.74
N SER A 79 12.17 10.44 10.07
CA SER A 79 12.12 11.02 11.40
C SER A 79 10.98 12.05 11.41
N LEU A 80 9.88 11.73 12.09
CA LEU A 80 8.77 12.68 12.25
C LEU A 80 9.17 13.90 13.09
N PRO A 81 9.94 13.78 14.20
CA PRO A 81 10.34 14.91 15.02
C PRO A 81 11.24 15.90 14.27
N HIS A 82 12.18 15.38 13.48
CA HIS A 82 13.18 16.21 12.78
C HIS A 82 12.81 16.53 11.33
N GLY A 83 11.80 15.86 10.76
CA GLY A 83 11.35 16.05 9.39
C GLY A 83 12.36 15.61 8.33
N ARG A 84 13.12 14.53 8.60
CA ARG A 84 14.24 14.09 7.76
C ARG A 84 14.04 12.66 7.27
N ARG A 85 14.55 12.35 6.08
CA ARG A 85 14.49 11.01 5.49
C ARG A 85 15.88 10.44 5.31
N ILE A 86 16.00 9.12 5.48
CA ILE A 86 17.21 8.36 5.16
C ILE A 86 16.80 7.05 4.50
N ARG A 87 17.60 6.60 3.54
CA ARG A 87 17.56 5.23 3.04
C ARG A 87 18.72 4.45 3.62
N VAL A 88 18.43 3.31 4.22
CA VAL A 88 19.46 2.36 4.65
C VAL A 88 19.41 1.17 3.71
N LYS A 89 20.54 0.80 3.14
CA LYS A 89 20.65 -0.28 2.16
C LYS A 89 21.55 -1.37 2.70
N ALA A 90 21.16 -2.63 2.53
CA ALA A 90 22.07 -3.75 2.78
C ALA A 90 21.97 -4.75 1.65
N ARG A 91 23.12 -5.30 1.26
CA ARG A 91 23.18 -6.33 0.23
C ARG A 91 23.44 -7.70 0.83
N VAL A 92 22.83 -8.72 0.22
CA VAL A 92 22.96 -10.13 0.57
C VAL A 92 23.27 -10.96 -0.67
N THR A 93 23.90 -12.12 -0.47
CA THR A 93 24.26 -13.04 -1.56
C THR A 93 23.08 -13.93 -1.94
N GLU A 94 23.14 -14.52 -3.13
CA GLU A 94 22.12 -15.49 -3.57
C GLU A 94 22.21 -16.83 -2.85
N ASP A 95 23.42 -17.28 -2.48
CA ASP A 95 23.63 -18.56 -1.79
C ASP A 95 23.03 -18.57 -0.38
N ASN A 96 22.99 -17.40 0.28
CA ASN A 96 22.41 -17.23 1.60
C ASN A 96 21.74 -15.85 1.72
N PRO A 97 20.54 -15.68 1.12
CA PRO A 97 19.84 -14.41 1.07
C PRO A 97 19.16 -14.20 2.43
N SER A 98 19.94 -13.77 3.43
CA SER A 98 19.48 -13.63 4.80
C SER A 98 19.96 -12.34 5.45
N ILE A 99 19.07 -11.68 6.19
CA ILE A 99 19.35 -10.44 6.92
C ILE A 99 18.60 -10.43 8.26
N PRO A 100 19.10 -9.76 9.32
CA PRO A 100 18.35 -9.58 10.57
C PRO A 100 17.08 -8.76 10.37
N SER A 101 15.97 -9.23 10.94
CA SER A 101 14.69 -8.52 10.97
C SER A 101 14.76 -7.26 11.86
N VAL A 102 14.13 -6.18 11.42
CA VAL A 102 13.96 -4.94 12.20
C VAL A 102 12.59 -4.82 12.86
N THR A 103 11.77 -5.88 12.83
CA THR A 103 10.46 -5.96 13.50
C THR A 103 10.49 -5.67 15.00
N SER A 104 11.62 -5.93 15.66
CA SER A 104 11.84 -5.58 17.07
C SER A 104 12.03 -4.08 17.32
N VAL A 105 12.29 -3.29 16.27
CA VAL A 105 12.45 -1.84 16.30
C VAL A 105 11.15 -1.17 15.82
N TRP A 106 10.71 -1.52 14.61
CA TRP A 106 9.44 -1.04 14.04
C TRP A 106 8.50 -2.22 13.78
N ARG A 107 7.33 -2.23 14.42
CA ARG A 107 6.30 -3.25 14.22
C ARG A 107 5.75 -3.25 12.79
N GLY A 108 5.71 -2.10 12.14
CA GLY A 108 5.30 -1.97 10.73
C GLY A 108 6.19 -2.75 9.75
N ALA A 109 7.42 -3.10 10.14
CA ALA A 109 8.31 -3.91 9.32
C ALA A 109 7.77 -5.33 9.06
N GLU A 110 6.83 -5.83 9.87
CA GLU A 110 6.34 -7.21 9.77
C GLU A 110 5.71 -7.51 8.41
N PHE A 111 4.82 -6.63 7.92
CA PHE A 111 4.21 -6.80 6.60
C PHE A 111 5.23 -6.60 5.47
N LEU A 112 6.10 -5.60 5.61
CA LEU A 112 7.04 -5.17 4.57
C LEU A 112 8.16 -6.21 4.37
N GLU A 113 8.71 -6.79 5.45
CA GLU A 113 9.70 -7.86 5.37
C GLU A 113 9.11 -9.14 4.80
N ARG A 114 7.84 -9.46 5.12
CA ARG A 114 7.13 -10.60 4.53
C ARG A 114 6.91 -10.45 3.04
N GLU A 115 6.60 -9.24 2.57
CA GLU A 115 6.45 -8.96 1.13
C GLU A 115 7.78 -9.19 0.40
N VAL A 116 8.89 -8.67 0.92
CA VAL A 116 10.23 -8.91 0.36
C VAL A 116 10.57 -10.40 0.39
N PHE A 117 10.25 -11.12 1.46
CA PHE A 117 10.43 -12.57 1.53
C PHE A 117 9.62 -13.31 0.45
N ASP A 118 8.34 -12.98 0.31
CA ASP A 118 7.45 -13.66 -0.63
C ASP A 118 7.79 -13.36 -2.09
N MET A 119 8.20 -12.12 -2.37
CA MET A 119 8.47 -11.66 -3.73
C MET A 119 9.91 -11.89 -4.21
N MET A 120 10.89 -11.92 -3.31
CA MET A 120 12.32 -12.05 -3.64
C MET A 120 13.00 -13.26 -2.99
N GLY A 121 12.41 -13.87 -1.97
CA GLY A 121 13.00 -15.01 -1.26
C GLY A 121 14.13 -14.64 -0.32
N ILE A 122 14.18 -13.39 0.14
CA ILE A 122 15.14 -12.96 1.16
C ILE A 122 14.57 -13.27 2.54
N THR A 123 15.32 -14.01 3.34
CA THR A 123 14.90 -14.46 4.67
C THR A 123 15.27 -13.44 5.75
N PHE A 124 14.35 -13.17 6.66
CA PHE A 124 14.56 -12.24 7.77
C PHE A 124 14.71 -13.00 9.09
N THR A 125 15.93 -13.02 9.64
CA THR A 125 16.22 -13.73 10.89
C THR A 125 15.66 -12.99 12.10
N GLY A 126 14.89 -13.69 12.94
CA GLY A 126 14.21 -13.09 14.09
C GLY A 126 12.83 -12.51 13.79
N HIS A 127 12.33 -12.66 12.56
CA HIS A 127 10.98 -12.24 12.19
C HIS A 127 9.90 -13.09 12.90
N PRO A 128 8.82 -12.49 13.44
CA PRO A 128 7.81 -13.20 14.22
C PRO A 128 6.94 -14.15 13.40
N ASP A 129 6.62 -13.81 12.15
CA ASP A 129 5.78 -14.63 11.25
C ASP A 129 6.24 -14.51 9.79
N LEU A 130 7.20 -15.33 9.36
CA LEU A 130 7.75 -15.25 8.00
C LEU A 130 7.03 -16.20 7.02
N ARG A 131 5.70 -16.08 6.93
CA ARG A 131 4.89 -16.76 5.92
C ARG A 131 4.68 -15.86 4.70
N ARG A 132 4.45 -16.48 3.54
CA ARG A 132 4.03 -15.78 2.31
C ARG A 132 2.80 -14.91 2.60
N ILE A 133 2.67 -13.81 1.87
CA ILE A 133 1.67 -12.77 2.15
C ILE A 133 0.83 -12.40 0.93
N LEU A 134 1.40 -12.46 -0.27
CA LEU A 134 0.73 -12.19 -1.54
C LEU A 134 0.53 -13.45 -2.37
N MET A 135 1.47 -14.39 -2.32
CA MET A 135 1.40 -15.64 -3.07
C MET A 135 0.79 -16.77 -2.24
N PRO A 136 0.11 -17.73 -2.88
CA PRO A 136 -0.32 -18.96 -2.23
C PRO A 136 0.85 -19.71 -1.57
N GLU A 137 0.58 -20.40 -0.45
CA GLU A 137 1.60 -21.15 0.29
C GLU A 137 2.29 -22.23 -0.57
N ASP A 138 1.55 -22.81 -1.51
CA ASP A 138 1.98 -23.83 -2.45
C ASP A 138 2.57 -23.27 -3.76
N TYR A 139 2.79 -21.96 -3.85
CA TYR A 139 3.35 -21.34 -5.04
C TYR A 139 4.79 -21.81 -5.31
N ALA A 140 4.93 -22.70 -6.31
CA ALA A 140 6.17 -23.40 -6.62
C ALA A 140 7.01 -22.72 -7.72
N GLU A 141 6.49 -21.72 -8.43
CA GLU A 141 7.14 -21.11 -9.60
C GLU A 141 8.27 -20.13 -9.25
N GLY A 142 8.53 -19.91 -7.96
CA GLY A 142 9.64 -19.10 -7.47
C GLY A 142 9.19 -17.78 -6.85
N TYR A 143 9.88 -16.71 -7.22
CA TYR A 143 9.83 -15.39 -6.58
C TYR A 143 9.57 -14.30 -7.65
N PRO A 144 8.34 -13.77 -7.74
CA PRO A 144 7.92 -12.95 -8.88
C PRO A 144 8.75 -11.69 -9.19
N LEU A 145 9.35 -11.05 -8.17
CA LEU A 145 10.12 -9.81 -8.37
C LEU A 145 11.58 -10.03 -8.74
N ARG A 146 12.08 -11.28 -8.75
CA ARG A 146 13.44 -11.52 -9.26
C ARG A 146 13.51 -11.30 -10.77
N LYS A 147 14.64 -10.82 -11.30
CA LYS A 147 14.80 -10.51 -12.73
C LYS A 147 14.78 -11.74 -13.63
N ASP A 148 15.19 -12.89 -13.11
CA ASP A 148 15.11 -14.19 -13.76
C ASP A 148 13.69 -14.78 -13.78
N PHE A 149 12.75 -14.24 -13.00
CA PHE A 149 11.35 -14.63 -13.07
C PHE A 149 10.73 -14.15 -14.40
N PRO A 150 10.05 -15.04 -15.16
CA PRO A 150 9.47 -14.70 -16.44
C PRO A 150 8.30 -13.72 -16.26
N ALA A 151 8.23 -12.69 -17.10
CA ALA A 151 7.09 -11.76 -17.12
C ALA A 151 5.80 -12.41 -17.66
N GLU A 152 5.94 -13.46 -18.48
CA GLU A 152 4.85 -14.29 -18.96
C GLU A 152 4.83 -15.61 -18.18
N GLY A 153 3.85 -15.76 -17.30
CA GLY A 153 3.66 -16.97 -16.49
C GLY A 153 2.80 -18.03 -17.18
N ARG A 154 2.52 -19.13 -16.47
CA ARG A 154 1.54 -20.14 -16.89
C ARG A 154 0.16 -19.49 -17.01
N GLY A 155 -0.54 -19.75 -18.11
CA GLY A 155 -1.84 -19.11 -18.37
C GLY A 155 -1.72 -17.67 -18.90
N TRP A 156 -0.60 -17.30 -19.54
CA TRP A 156 -0.61 -16.12 -20.40
C TRP A 156 -1.63 -16.34 -21.54
N ARG A 157 -2.34 -15.28 -21.97
CA ARG A 157 -3.43 -15.41 -22.96
C ARG A 157 -3.04 -16.10 -24.27
N SER A 158 -1.75 -16.08 -24.63
CA SER A 158 -1.24 -16.78 -25.82
C SER A 158 -0.98 -18.28 -25.62
N GLN A 159 -1.01 -18.76 -24.37
CA GLN A 159 -0.79 -20.16 -23.99
C GLN A 159 -2.08 -20.89 -23.59
N PHE A 160 -3.22 -20.19 -23.57
CA PHE A 160 -4.52 -20.83 -23.37
C PHE A 160 -5.07 -21.35 -24.69
N ASP A 161 -5.07 -22.67 -24.85
CA ASP A 161 -5.83 -23.37 -25.90
C ASP A 161 -7.36 -23.31 -25.67
N PHE A 162 -7.80 -22.80 -24.50
CA PHE A 162 -9.19 -22.87 -24.01
C PHE A 162 -10.13 -21.77 -24.53
N ILE A 163 -9.66 -20.74 -25.24
CA ILE A 163 -10.60 -19.84 -25.92
C ILE A 163 -10.80 -20.39 -27.33
N PRO A 164 -11.86 -21.19 -27.59
CA PRO A 164 -12.16 -21.59 -28.95
C PRO A 164 -12.21 -20.33 -29.81
N ARG A 165 -11.61 -20.39 -30.99
CA ARG A 165 -11.82 -19.32 -31.98
C ARG A 165 -13.33 -19.24 -32.21
N LEU A 166 -13.85 -18.07 -32.58
CA LEU A 166 -15.30 -17.84 -32.74
C LEU A 166 -15.98 -18.85 -33.72
N ASP A 167 -15.16 -19.57 -34.48
CA ASP A 167 -15.49 -20.53 -35.52
C ASP A 167 -15.52 -21.99 -35.03
N GLU A 168 -15.17 -22.26 -33.76
CA GLU A 168 -15.07 -23.60 -33.16
C GLU A 168 -16.24 -23.88 -32.20
N ALA A 169 -16.71 -25.13 -32.19
CA ALA A 169 -17.81 -25.55 -31.31
C ALA A 169 -17.31 -25.67 -29.84
N PRO A 170 -18.11 -25.24 -28.84
CA PRO A 170 -17.68 -25.29 -27.44
C PRO A 170 -17.53 -26.73 -26.96
N GLU A 171 -16.39 -27.05 -26.33
CA GLU A 171 -16.18 -28.31 -25.63
C GLU A 171 -16.93 -28.33 -24.29
N GLU A 172 -17.55 -29.46 -23.96
CA GLU A 172 -18.23 -29.69 -22.68
C GLU A 172 -17.19 -29.77 -21.55
N MET A 173 -17.22 -28.82 -20.62
CA MET A 173 -16.41 -28.85 -19.40
C MET A 173 -16.87 -30.00 -18.48
N THR A 174 -16.01 -30.98 -18.26
CA THR A 174 -16.18 -32.00 -17.22
C THR A 174 -15.99 -31.37 -15.84
N GLU A 175 -17.04 -31.38 -15.01
CA GLU A 175 -16.99 -31.04 -13.59
C GLU A 175 -16.02 -31.97 -12.84
N GLY A 176 -14.97 -31.39 -12.26
CA GLY A 176 -14.33 -31.97 -11.08
C GLY A 176 -12.81 -31.99 -11.09
N GLU A 177 -12.19 -30.88 -10.68
CA GLU A 177 -10.84 -30.91 -10.08
C GLU A 177 -10.79 -29.92 -8.91
N TYR A 178 -11.35 -30.33 -7.77
CA TYR A 178 -10.87 -29.87 -6.46
C TYR A 178 -10.52 -31.10 -5.65
N SER A 179 -9.30 -31.16 -5.15
CA SER A 179 -8.81 -32.27 -4.34
C SER A 179 -9.59 -32.31 -3.01
N GLU A 180 -9.99 -33.50 -2.55
CA GLU A 180 -10.59 -33.68 -1.22
C GLU A 180 -9.70 -33.16 -0.06
N ALA A 181 -8.41 -32.92 -0.30
CA ALA A 181 -7.51 -32.29 0.66
C ALA A 181 -7.76 -30.77 0.83
N GLU A 182 -8.21 -30.08 -0.22
CA GLU A 182 -8.49 -28.63 -0.22
C GLU A 182 -9.84 -28.31 0.46
N LYS A 183 -10.72 -29.31 0.59
CA LYS A 183 -12.02 -29.20 1.28
C LYS A 183 -11.92 -29.30 2.80
N LYS A 184 -10.75 -29.53 3.38
CA LYS A 184 -10.62 -29.61 4.84
C LYS A 184 -10.57 -28.20 5.43
N PRO A 185 -11.58 -27.77 6.21
CA PRO A 185 -11.40 -26.58 7.04
C PRO A 185 -10.16 -26.80 7.92
N PHE A 186 -9.33 -25.79 8.07
CA PHE A 186 -8.24 -25.77 9.05
C PHE A 186 -8.84 -26.04 10.44
N ILE A 187 -8.77 -27.29 10.89
CA ILE A 187 -9.07 -27.67 12.27
C ILE A 187 -7.82 -27.34 13.06
N ALA A 188 -7.94 -26.49 14.08
CA ALA A 188 -6.86 -26.22 15.02
C ALA A 188 -6.23 -27.54 15.48
N ALA A 189 -4.90 -27.66 15.36
CA ALA A 189 -4.19 -28.82 15.86
C ALA A 189 -4.51 -28.97 17.35
N ASN A 190 -5.00 -30.15 17.76
CA ASN A 190 -5.38 -30.45 19.13
C ASN A 190 -4.23 -30.10 20.09
N GLY A 191 -4.41 -29.02 20.85
CA GLY A 191 -3.52 -28.63 21.93
C GLY A 191 -3.45 -29.70 23.03
N ALA A 192 -2.30 -29.77 23.71
CA ALA A 192 -2.01 -30.74 24.76
C ALA A 192 -3.10 -30.78 25.87
N PRO A 193 -3.40 -31.97 26.43
CA PRO A 193 -4.49 -32.13 27.39
C PRO A 193 -4.08 -31.56 28.76
N GLY A 194 -4.65 -30.41 29.16
CA GLY A 194 -4.42 -29.87 30.51
C GLY A 194 -4.94 -28.47 30.83
N SER A 195 -5.32 -27.65 29.84
CA SER A 195 -5.91 -26.32 30.10
C SER A 195 -7.44 -26.38 29.99
N ARG A 196 -8.15 -25.74 30.92
CA ARG A 196 -9.62 -25.65 30.97
C ARG A 196 -10.15 -25.24 29.59
N ARG A 197 -11.02 -26.07 28.98
CA ARG A 197 -11.68 -25.82 27.69
C ARG A 197 -12.29 -24.41 27.65
N ARG A 198 -11.63 -23.50 26.95
CA ARG A 198 -12.26 -22.40 26.23
C ARG A 198 -12.46 -22.92 24.82
N GLU A 199 -13.69 -22.97 24.33
CA GLU A 199 -13.98 -23.40 22.97
C GLU A 199 -13.62 -22.24 22.04
N GLU A 200 -12.35 -22.20 21.61
CA GLU A 200 -11.88 -21.27 20.60
C GLU A 200 -12.57 -21.63 19.27
N LEU A 201 -13.48 -20.76 18.82
CA LEU A 201 -14.15 -20.91 17.53
C LEU A 201 -13.30 -20.25 16.46
N LEU A 202 -12.92 -21.02 15.43
CA LEU A 202 -12.31 -20.50 14.22
C LEU A 202 -13.40 -20.13 13.21
N LEU A 203 -13.46 -18.85 12.81
CA LEU A 203 -14.40 -18.33 11.81
C LEU A 203 -13.63 -17.75 10.62
N ASN A 204 -13.92 -18.25 9.42
CA ASN A 204 -13.44 -17.65 8.18
C ASN A 204 -14.44 -16.59 7.71
N MET A 205 -14.02 -15.32 7.68
CA MET A 205 -14.79 -14.22 7.10
C MET A 205 -14.24 -13.90 5.70
N GLY A 206 -15.05 -14.03 4.66
CA GLY A 206 -14.62 -13.87 3.26
C GLY A 206 -14.19 -15.20 2.61
N PRO A 207 -13.64 -15.19 1.39
CA PRO A 207 -13.22 -14.03 0.60
C PRO A 207 -14.39 -13.22 -0.01
N GLN A 208 -15.58 -13.83 -0.10
CA GLN A 208 -16.79 -13.20 -0.60
C GLN A 208 -17.69 -12.81 0.58
N HIS A 209 -17.66 -11.54 0.97
CA HIS A 209 -18.53 -11.01 2.02
C HIS A 209 -18.84 -9.52 1.74
N PRO A 210 -20.08 -9.02 1.95
CA PRO A 210 -20.42 -7.63 1.62
C PRO A 210 -19.52 -6.58 2.28
N SER A 211 -19.12 -6.81 3.54
CA SER A 211 -18.28 -5.90 4.33
C SER A 211 -16.78 -5.95 4.00
N THR A 212 -16.32 -6.78 3.06
CA THR A 212 -14.90 -6.83 2.68
C THR A 212 -14.54 -5.86 1.56
N HIS A 213 -15.52 -5.19 0.94
CA HIS A 213 -15.36 -4.17 -0.11
C HIS A 213 -14.30 -4.52 -1.16
N GLY A 214 -14.35 -5.78 -1.61
CA GLY A 214 -13.31 -6.41 -2.41
C GLY A 214 -13.13 -7.86 -1.99
N VAL A 215 -11.97 -8.42 -2.32
CA VAL A 215 -11.62 -9.79 -2.00
C VAL A 215 -10.65 -9.77 -0.81
N LEU A 216 -11.16 -10.08 0.37
CA LEU A 216 -10.38 -10.18 1.60
C LEU A 216 -10.89 -11.35 2.41
N ARG A 217 -9.98 -12.21 2.84
CA ARG A 217 -10.29 -13.28 3.78
C ARG A 217 -9.63 -12.95 5.11
N VAL A 218 -10.37 -13.07 6.21
CA VAL A 218 -9.84 -12.88 7.57
C VAL A 218 -10.21 -14.11 8.39
N VAL A 219 -9.19 -14.77 8.93
CA VAL A 219 -9.36 -15.89 9.86
C VAL A 219 -9.44 -15.32 11.27
N LEU A 220 -10.58 -15.49 11.91
CA LEU A 220 -10.87 -14.97 13.26
C LEU A 220 -10.86 -16.12 14.26
N GLU A 221 -10.07 -15.96 15.32
CA GLU A 221 -10.11 -16.80 16.53
C GLU A 221 -11.00 -16.10 17.56
N LEU A 222 -12.12 -16.72 17.91
CA LEU A 222 -13.15 -16.12 18.77
C LEU A 222 -13.24 -16.84 20.12
N ASP A 223 -13.33 -16.06 21.19
CA ASP A 223 -13.76 -16.48 22.54
C ASP A 223 -15.16 -15.90 22.79
N GLY A 224 -16.19 -16.67 22.42
CA GLY A 224 -17.57 -16.21 22.37
C GLY A 224 -17.75 -15.09 21.33
N GLU A 225 -18.07 -13.88 21.79
CA GLU A 225 -18.20 -12.68 20.93
C GLU A 225 -16.92 -11.86 20.82
N ARG A 226 -15.86 -12.23 21.57
CA ARG A 226 -14.60 -11.49 21.60
C ARG A 226 -13.62 -12.08 20.59
N ILE A 227 -13.09 -11.23 19.71
CA ILE A 227 -11.97 -11.58 18.83
C ILE A 227 -10.69 -11.63 19.68
N VAL A 228 -10.04 -12.79 19.71
CA VAL A 228 -8.74 -13.00 20.36
C VAL A 228 -7.60 -12.71 19.38
N LYS A 229 -7.74 -13.17 18.14
CA LYS A 229 -6.77 -12.97 17.06
C LYS A 229 -7.48 -12.85 15.72
N ALA A 230 -6.97 -11.97 14.86
CA ALA A 230 -7.41 -11.82 13.49
C ALA A 230 -6.19 -11.96 12.58
N THR A 231 -6.24 -12.92 11.66
CA THR A 231 -5.18 -13.15 10.68
C THR A 231 -5.74 -12.86 9.29
N PRO A 232 -5.42 -11.69 8.69
CA PRO A 232 -5.83 -11.40 7.32
C PRO A 232 -5.00 -12.24 6.35
N ASP A 233 -5.69 -12.89 5.42
CA ASP A 233 -5.15 -13.63 4.30
C ASP A 233 -5.25 -12.73 3.06
N LEU A 234 -4.08 -12.25 2.61
CA LEU A 234 -3.92 -11.22 1.58
C LEU A 234 -3.52 -11.88 0.24
N GLY A 235 -3.41 -11.08 -0.82
CA GLY A 235 -2.89 -11.57 -2.10
C GLY A 235 -3.93 -11.97 -3.16
N TYR A 236 -5.21 -12.11 -2.81
CA TYR A 236 -6.27 -12.45 -3.78
C TYR A 236 -6.40 -11.48 -4.98
N LEU A 237 -5.97 -10.22 -4.81
CA LEU A 237 -5.95 -9.19 -5.86
C LEU A 237 -4.51 -8.86 -6.34
N HIS A 238 -3.51 -9.65 -5.93
CA HIS A 238 -2.15 -9.47 -6.40
C HIS A 238 -2.08 -9.80 -7.90
N ARG A 239 -1.55 -8.85 -8.68
CA ARG A 239 -1.50 -8.92 -10.16
C ARG A 239 -0.09 -8.77 -10.72
N GLY A 240 0.94 -8.78 -9.86
CA GLY A 240 2.33 -8.59 -10.30
C GLY A 240 2.58 -7.27 -11.04
N VAL A 241 1.89 -6.18 -10.67
CA VAL A 241 1.96 -4.89 -11.38
C VAL A 241 3.38 -4.35 -11.44
N GLU A 242 4.15 -4.51 -10.37
CA GLU A 242 5.55 -4.08 -10.28
C GLU A 242 6.43 -4.83 -11.28
N LYS A 243 6.26 -6.15 -11.37
CA LYS A 243 6.99 -6.98 -12.35
C LYS A 243 6.63 -6.60 -13.79
N LEU A 244 5.35 -6.34 -14.07
CA LEU A 244 4.91 -5.87 -15.37
C LEU A 244 5.51 -4.51 -15.72
N ALA A 245 5.64 -3.61 -14.75
CA ALA A 245 6.19 -2.28 -14.96
C ALA A 245 7.67 -2.30 -15.39
N GLU A 246 8.44 -3.35 -15.06
CA GLU A 246 9.84 -3.48 -15.47
C GLU A 246 10.03 -3.58 -16.99
N GLY A 247 9.06 -4.20 -17.69
CA GLY A 247 9.09 -4.38 -19.14
C GLY A 247 8.46 -3.22 -19.92
N LEU A 248 7.91 -2.23 -19.24
CA LEU A 248 7.15 -1.13 -19.84
C LEU A 248 7.94 0.18 -19.80
N ALA A 249 7.72 1.03 -20.81
CA ALA A 249 8.23 2.39 -20.75
C ALA A 249 7.51 3.20 -19.67
N TYR A 250 8.17 4.21 -19.08
CA TYR A 250 7.61 5.01 -17.97
C TYR A 250 6.19 5.55 -18.24
N MET A 251 5.87 5.94 -19.47
CA MET A 251 4.54 6.42 -19.86
C MET A 251 3.49 5.30 -19.93
N GLN A 252 3.90 4.07 -20.26
CA GLN A 252 3.01 2.90 -20.33
C GLN A 252 2.64 2.36 -18.95
N VAL A 253 3.37 2.75 -17.90
CA VAL A 253 3.08 2.36 -16.50
C VAL A 253 1.93 3.20 -15.90
N ILE A 254 1.66 4.41 -16.41
CA ILE A 254 0.64 5.32 -15.85
C ILE A 254 -0.76 4.65 -15.77
N PRO A 255 -1.25 3.93 -16.79
CA PRO A 255 -2.53 3.20 -16.67
C PRO A 255 -2.52 2.11 -15.59
N HIS A 256 -1.36 1.55 -15.24
CA HIS A 256 -1.29 0.57 -14.15
C HIS A 256 -1.44 1.25 -12.78
N THR A 257 -0.91 2.46 -12.61
CA THR A 257 -1.04 3.22 -11.35
C THR A 257 -2.48 3.67 -11.07
N ASP A 258 -3.29 3.91 -12.11
CA ASP A 258 -4.74 4.13 -11.98
C ASP A 258 -5.48 2.98 -11.28
N ARG A 259 -4.93 1.76 -11.37
CA ARG A 259 -5.60 0.52 -10.93
C ARG A 259 -5.12 0.03 -9.57
N LEU A 260 -4.21 0.74 -8.91
CA LEU A 260 -3.74 0.41 -7.56
C LEU A 260 -4.82 0.74 -6.53
N ASP A 261 -5.02 2.03 -6.24
CA ASP A 261 -6.27 2.52 -5.65
C ASP A 261 -7.22 2.96 -6.77
N TYR A 262 -8.18 2.09 -7.09
CA TYR A 262 -9.16 2.30 -8.15
C TYR A 262 -10.20 3.40 -7.82
N VAL A 263 -10.27 3.85 -6.56
CA VAL A 263 -11.14 4.95 -6.14
C VAL A 263 -10.43 6.28 -6.31
N CYS A 264 -9.12 6.34 -6.06
CA CYS A 264 -8.30 7.56 -6.13
C CYS A 264 -7.22 7.53 -7.23
N ALA A 265 -7.59 7.10 -8.44
CA ALA A 265 -6.68 6.91 -9.57
C ALA A 265 -5.76 8.13 -9.86
N MET A 266 -6.30 9.36 -9.86
CA MET A 266 -5.49 10.57 -10.08
C MET A 266 -4.39 10.76 -9.02
N ALA A 267 -4.66 10.46 -7.75
CA ALA A 267 -3.67 10.64 -6.69
C ALA A 267 -2.47 9.68 -6.88
N ASN A 268 -2.73 8.44 -7.29
CA ASN A 268 -1.69 7.45 -7.60
C ASN A 268 -0.83 7.91 -8.78
N ASN A 269 -1.48 8.34 -9.86
CA ASN A 269 -0.78 8.87 -11.02
C ASN A 269 0.06 10.09 -10.67
N TYR A 270 -0.47 10.99 -9.84
CA TYR A 270 0.26 12.17 -9.40
C TYR A 270 1.55 11.78 -8.67
N ALA A 271 1.48 10.84 -7.72
CA ALA A 271 2.65 10.35 -7.00
C ALA A 271 3.70 9.74 -7.94
N TYR A 272 3.27 8.88 -8.87
CA TYR A 272 4.17 8.24 -9.84
C TYR A 272 4.82 9.24 -10.80
N VAL A 273 4.02 10.10 -11.44
CA VAL A 273 4.51 11.10 -12.39
C VAL A 273 5.47 12.06 -11.71
N ARG A 274 5.18 12.49 -10.48
CA ARG A 274 6.08 13.36 -9.70
C ARG A 274 7.38 12.70 -9.34
N ALA A 275 7.36 11.41 -9.01
CA ALA A 275 8.58 10.65 -8.79
C ALA A 275 9.44 10.64 -10.07
N VAL A 276 8.86 10.34 -11.23
CA VAL A 276 9.58 10.32 -12.50
C VAL A 276 10.10 11.70 -12.91
N GLU A 277 9.32 12.76 -12.72
CA GLU A 277 9.75 14.15 -13.00
C GLU A 277 10.92 14.56 -12.12
N LYS A 278 10.90 14.21 -10.83
CA LYS A 278 12.02 14.42 -9.92
C LYS A 278 13.26 13.63 -10.35
N LEU A 279 13.06 12.40 -10.84
CA LEU A 279 14.16 11.57 -11.37
C LEU A 279 14.79 12.15 -12.64
N LEU A 280 14.01 12.86 -13.46
CA LEU A 280 14.49 13.48 -14.71
C LEU A 280 14.92 14.94 -14.53
N GLY A 281 14.63 15.57 -13.38
CA GLY A 281 14.89 16.99 -13.15
C GLY A 281 14.00 17.91 -14.01
N ILE A 282 12.80 17.46 -14.39
CA ILE A 282 11.87 18.21 -15.23
C ILE A 282 11.06 19.17 -14.36
N THR A 283 10.98 20.44 -14.78
CA THR A 283 10.08 21.43 -14.18
C THR A 283 8.81 21.55 -15.00
N VAL A 284 7.67 21.49 -14.32
CA VAL A 284 6.35 21.53 -14.95
C VAL A 284 5.87 22.99 -15.01
N PRO A 285 5.13 23.41 -16.06
CA PRO A 285 4.58 24.75 -16.12
C PRO A 285 3.67 25.07 -14.92
N GLU A 286 3.71 26.31 -14.44
CA GLU A 286 2.93 26.76 -13.26
C GLU A 286 1.43 26.45 -13.40
N ARG A 287 0.86 26.67 -14.60
CA ARG A 287 -0.54 26.32 -14.88
C ARG A 287 -0.82 24.82 -14.69
N GLY A 288 0.10 23.96 -15.12
CA GLY A 288 -0.01 22.51 -14.94
C GLY A 288 -0.02 22.10 -13.48
N GLU A 289 0.77 22.77 -12.64
CA GLU A 289 0.79 22.56 -11.19
C GLU A 289 -0.55 22.90 -10.54
N TYR A 290 -1.14 24.06 -10.84
CA TYR A 290 -2.45 24.41 -10.31
C TYR A 290 -3.54 23.43 -10.73
N ILE A 291 -3.54 23.01 -12.01
CA ILE A 291 -4.50 22.02 -12.51
C ILE A 291 -4.33 20.69 -11.77
N ARG A 292 -3.09 20.23 -11.56
CA ARG A 292 -2.78 19.03 -10.78
C ARG A 292 -3.32 19.12 -9.35
N THR A 293 -3.13 20.26 -8.68
CA THR A 293 -3.69 20.44 -7.33
C THR A 293 -5.21 20.38 -7.35
N LEU A 294 -5.87 21.06 -8.29
CA LEU A 294 -7.33 21.05 -8.40
C LEU A 294 -7.88 19.64 -8.63
N VAL A 295 -7.30 18.90 -9.58
CA VAL A 295 -7.72 17.53 -9.91
C VAL A 295 -7.43 16.56 -8.75
N ALA A 296 -6.30 16.72 -8.06
CA ALA A 296 -5.99 15.92 -6.87
C ALA A 296 -7.00 16.15 -5.73
N GLU A 297 -7.40 17.40 -5.50
CA GLU A 297 -8.41 17.71 -4.47
C GLU A 297 -9.83 17.28 -4.89
N MET A 298 -10.17 17.35 -6.18
CA MET A 298 -11.40 16.72 -6.69
C MET A 298 -11.42 15.20 -6.42
N GLN A 299 -10.30 14.52 -6.67
CA GLN A 299 -10.15 13.10 -6.37
C GLN A 299 -10.26 12.82 -4.87
N ARG A 300 -9.69 13.68 -4.02
CA ARG A 300 -9.78 13.58 -2.57
C ARG A 300 -11.25 13.63 -2.09
N ILE A 301 -12.05 14.55 -2.65
CA ILE A 301 -13.48 14.63 -2.34
C ILE A 301 -14.19 13.33 -2.76
N ILE A 302 -13.94 12.82 -3.95
CA ILE A 302 -14.50 11.53 -4.43
C ILE A 302 -14.14 10.38 -3.49
N GLY A 303 -12.87 10.28 -3.08
CA GLY A 303 -12.40 9.24 -2.17
C GLY A 303 -13.08 9.31 -0.80
N HIS A 304 -13.23 10.50 -0.23
CA HIS A 304 -13.91 10.68 1.06
C HIS A 304 -15.42 10.43 0.97
N LEU A 305 -16.09 10.78 -0.14
CA LEU A 305 -17.50 10.46 -0.35
C LEU A 305 -17.72 8.95 -0.47
N PHE A 306 -16.81 8.24 -1.15
CA PHE A 306 -16.84 6.79 -1.23
C PHE A 306 -16.65 6.16 0.16
N TRP A 307 -15.59 6.55 0.88
CA TRP A 307 -15.32 6.09 2.25
C TRP A 307 -16.49 6.31 3.19
N LEU A 308 -17.04 7.54 3.24
CA LEU A 308 -18.16 7.86 4.12
C LEU A 308 -19.41 7.04 3.75
N GLY A 309 -19.68 6.89 2.45
CA GLY A 309 -20.82 6.14 1.95
C GLY A 309 -20.75 4.66 2.32
N THR A 310 -19.62 4.00 2.05
CA THR A 310 -19.45 2.57 2.32
C THR A 310 -19.37 2.28 3.83
N GLN A 311 -18.66 3.10 4.59
CA GLN A 311 -18.63 2.99 6.06
C GLN A 311 -20.02 3.14 6.67
N ALA A 312 -20.83 4.06 6.14
CA ALA A 312 -22.20 4.23 6.59
C ALA A 312 -23.09 3.04 6.23
N LEU A 313 -22.94 2.50 5.03
CA LEU A 313 -23.64 1.31 4.59
C LEU A 313 -23.35 0.10 5.49
N ASP A 314 -22.08 -0.14 5.84
CA ASP A 314 -21.67 -1.26 6.69
C ASP A 314 -22.22 -1.17 8.12
N ILE A 315 -22.37 0.05 8.64
CA ILE A 315 -23.01 0.29 9.94
C ILE A 315 -24.55 0.15 9.84
N GLY A 316 -25.11 0.27 8.63
CA GLY A 316 -26.53 0.09 8.33
C GLY A 316 -27.26 1.36 7.85
N ALA A 317 -26.57 2.48 7.68
CA ALA A 317 -27.14 3.76 7.25
C ALA A 317 -27.15 3.90 5.72
N MET A 318 -28.11 3.25 5.06
CA MET A 318 -28.23 3.23 3.59
C MET A 318 -28.46 4.60 2.94
N THR A 319 -29.15 5.53 3.60
CA THR A 319 -29.48 6.84 3.02
C THR A 319 -28.24 7.66 2.70
N VAL A 320 -27.25 7.66 3.59
CA VAL A 320 -25.99 8.40 3.42
C VAL A 320 -25.25 7.90 2.18
N PHE A 321 -25.22 6.59 1.97
CA PHE A 321 -24.58 5.97 0.81
C PHE A 321 -25.16 6.53 -0.52
N PHE A 322 -26.49 6.55 -0.66
CA PHE A 322 -27.10 7.09 -1.89
C PHE A 322 -26.85 8.57 -2.08
N TRP A 323 -26.80 9.35 -0.99
CA TRP A 323 -26.47 10.75 -1.07
C TRP A 323 -25.03 10.92 -1.53
N THR A 324 -24.03 10.40 -0.80
CA THR A 324 -22.63 10.59 -1.17
C THR A 324 -22.31 10.11 -2.60
N PHE A 325 -22.98 9.06 -3.08
CA PHE A 325 -22.84 8.60 -4.47
C PHE A 325 -23.45 9.57 -5.49
N ARG A 326 -24.55 10.25 -5.20
CA ARG A 326 -25.10 11.31 -6.09
C ARG A 326 -24.09 12.43 -6.33
N GLU A 327 -23.49 12.93 -5.26
CA GLU A 327 -22.45 13.96 -5.34
C GLU A 327 -21.18 13.43 -6.03
N ARG A 328 -20.81 12.18 -5.77
CA ARG A 328 -19.70 11.50 -6.45
C ARG A 328 -19.92 11.39 -7.96
N GLU A 329 -21.10 10.99 -8.42
CA GLU A 329 -21.41 10.88 -9.85
C GLU A 329 -21.26 12.23 -10.57
N THR A 330 -21.64 13.33 -9.92
CA THR A 330 -21.45 14.68 -10.48
C THR A 330 -19.97 14.99 -10.73
N LEU A 331 -19.08 14.58 -9.82
CA LEU A 331 -17.64 14.76 -9.99
C LEU A 331 -17.05 13.80 -11.04
N LEU A 332 -17.59 12.58 -11.16
CA LEU A 332 -17.19 11.64 -12.21
C LEU A 332 -17.58 12.11 -13.61
N ASP A 333 -18.74 12.78 -13.75
CA ASP A 333 -19.13 13.43 -15.02
C ASP A 333 -18.13 14.53 -15.40
N LEU A 334 -17.59 15.28 -14.42
CA LEU A 334 -16.54 16.27 -14.67
C LEU A 334 -15.23 15.62 -15.14
N PHE A 335 -14.87 14.46 -14.59
CA PHE A 335 -13.70 13.71 -15.06
C PHE A 335 -13.90 13.14 -16.46
N GLU A 336 -15.09 12.66 -16.80
CA GLU A 336 -15.42 12.23 -18.15
C GLU A 336 -15.26 13.39 -19.15
N GLN A 337 -15.69 14.59 -18.78
CA GLN A 337 -15.46 15.78 -19.61
C GLN A 337 -13.99 16.19 -19.73
N LEU A 338 -13.17 15.91 -18.70
CA LEU A 338 -11.76 16.29 -18.66
C LEU A 338 -10.87 15.34 -19.48
N CYS A 339 -11.06 14.03 -19.33
CA CYS A 339 -10.16 13.01 -19.90
C CYS A 339 -10.88 11.88 -20.66
N GLY A 340 -12.20 11.95 -20.82
CA GLY A 340 -12.99 10.96 -21.57
C GLY A 340 -13.24 9.65 -20.82
N ALA A 341 -12.89 9.57 -19.53
CA ALA A 341 -13.06 8.38 -18.71
C ALA A 341 -13.54 8.76 -17.30
N ARG A 342 -14.15 7.80 -16.60
CA ARG A 342 -14.71 7.99 -15.24
C ARG A 342 -13.86 7.39 -14.12
N LEU A 343 -13.16 6.29 -14.37
CA LEU A 343 -12.40 5.55 -13.34
C LEU A 343 -10.92 5.40 -13.69
N THR A 344 -10.61 4.94 -14.90
CA THR A 344 -9.23 4.82 -15.40
C THR A 344 -8.90 6.08 -16.21
N LEU A 345 -8.41 7.09 -15.50
CA LEU A 345 -8.43 8.48 -15.99
C LEU A 345 -7.22 8.83 -16.84
N ASN A 346 -6.04 8.28 -16.52
CA ASN A 346 -4.79 8.45 -17.29
C ASN A 346 -4.50 9.89 -17.78
N TYR A 347 -4.85 10.88 -16.95
CA TYR A 347 -4.82 12.31 -17.31
C TYR A 347 -3.48 12.98 -17.00
N TYR A 348 -2.82 12.56 -15.92
CA TYR A 348 -1.48 13.05 -15.62
C TYR A 348 -0.47 12.43 -16.57
N ARG A 349 0.39 13.28 -17.12
CA ARG A 349 1.49 12.90 -18.00
C ARG A 349 2.80 13.37 -17.40
N ILE A 350 3.89 12.66 -17.70
CA ILE A 350 5.23 13.10 -17.34
C ILE A 350 5.49 14.44 -18.05
N GLY A 351 5.72 15.50 -17.26
CA GLY A 351 5.89 16.87 -17.74
C GLY A 351 4.65 17.77 -17.61
N GLY A 352 3.49 17.25 -17.15
CA GLY A 352 2.31 18.07 -16.90
C GLY A 352 0.98 17.32 -16.91
N VAL A 353 0.05 17.78 -17.73
CA VAL A 353 -1.30 17.23 -17.88
C VAL A 353 -1.58 16.99 -19.36
N ASP A 354 -2.47 16.05 -19.66
CA ASP A 354 -2.82 15.69 -21.03
C ASP A 354 -3.58 16.81 -21.77
N SER A 355 -4.58 17.39 -21.11
CA SER A 355 -5.47 18.42 -21.67
C SER A 355 -5.78 19.52 -20.65
N ASP A 356 -6.03 20.76 -21.10
CA ASP A 356 -6.37 21.87 -20.22
C ASP A 356 -7.88 21.90 -19.86
N PHE A 357 -8.25 22.64 -18.80
CA PHE A 357 -9.63 22.81 -18.38
C PHE A 357 -10.40 23.68 -19.38
N THR A 358 -11.55 23.19 -19.84
CA THR A 358 -12.47 23.99 -20.65
C THR A 358 -13.20 25.03 -19.79
N PRO A 359 -13.60 26.18 -20.35
CA PRO A 359 -14.38 27.18 -19.61
C PRO A 359 -15.68 26.61 -19.05
N GLU A 360 -16.32 25.68 -19.76
CA GLU A 360 -17.53 25.00 -19.29
C GLU A 360 -17.26 24.14 -18.04
N LEU A 361 -16.17 23.37 -18.04
CA LEU A 361 -15.77 22.53 -16.91
C LEU A 361 -15.59 23.39 -15.65
N VAL A 362 -14.95 24.54 -15.79
CA VAL A 362 -14.73 25.49 -14.67
C VAL A 362 -16.06 26.01 -14.12
N LEU A 363 -17.02 26.35 -14.99
CA LEU A 363 -18.35 26.80 -14.55
C LEU A 363 -19.10 25.72 -13.80
N ARG A 364 -19.08 24.48 -14.30
CA ARG A 364 -19.73 23.33 -13.64
C ARG A 364 -19.08 23.00 -12.30
N LEU A 365 -17.74 23.01 -12.23
CA LEU A 365 -17.01 22.81 -10.98
C LEU A 365 -17.37 23.88 -9.96
N ARG A 366 -17.47 25.16 -10.36
CA ARG A 366 -17.91 26.25 -9.47
C ARG A 366 -19.35 26.06 -8.97
N ALA A 367 -20.25 25.57 -9.82
CA ALA A 367 -21.63 25.25 -9.43
C ALA A 367 -21.71 24.07 -8.44
N PHE A 368 -20.85 23.05 -8.61
CA PHE A 368 -20.71 22.00 -7.62
C PHE A 368 -20.20 22.57 -6.28
N LEU A 369 -19.15 23.37 -6.30
CA LEU A 369 -18.56 23.96 -5.09
C LEU A 369 -19.51 24.90 -4.33
N SER A 370 -20.46 25.55 -5.00
CA SER A 370 -21.46 26.40 -4.33
C SER A 370 -22.53 25.59 -3.58
N THR A 371 -22.80 24.36 -4.01
CA THR A 371 -23.85 23.50 -3.45
C THR A 371 -23.31 22.46 -2.47
N PHE A 372 -22.10 21.96 -2.71
CA PHE A 372 -21.49 20.87 -1.94
C PHE A 372 -21.38 21.12 -0.42
N PRO A 373 -21.01 22.32 0.07
CA PRO A 373 -20.94 22.58 1.52
C PRO A 373 -22.28 22.36 2.24
N GLN A 374 -23.40 22.68 1.59
CA GLN A 374 -24.73 22.43 2.16
C GLN A 374 -25.01 20.92 2.26
N LYS A 375 -24.54 20.14 1.28
CA LYS A 375 -24.65 18.67 1.29
C LYS A 375 -23.81 18.03 2.39
N VAL A 376 -22.60 18.52 2.61
CA VAL A 376 -21.77 18.07 3.74
C VAL A 376 -22.47 18.34 5.08
N ALA A 377 -23.10 19.51 5.24
CA ALA A 377 -23.88 19.83 6.44
C ALA A 377 -25.10 18.91 6.62
N GLU A 378 -25.78 18.54 5.53
CA GLU A 378 -26.86 17.53 5.55
C GLU A 378 -26.35 16.18 6.09
N TYR A 379 -25.18 15.71 5.63
CA TYR A 379 -24.59 14.45 6.09
C TYR A 379 -24.21 14.51 7.57
N ASP A 380 -23.55 15.59 7.98
CA ASP A 380 -23.11 15.81 9.36
C ASP A 380 -24.31 15.83 10.32
N SER A 381 -25.40 16.50 9.93
CA SER A 381 -26.62 16.56 10.73
C SER A 381 -27.20 15.17 11.03
N LEU A 382 -27.14 14.25 10.06
CA LEU A 382 -27.68 12.90 10.17
C LEU A 382 -26.76 11.96 10.98
N ILE A 383 -25.45 12.19 10.90
CA ILE A 383 -24.44 11.26 11.45
C ILE A 383 -23.93 11.72 12.82
N ALA A 384 -23.50 12.98 12.95
CA ALA A 384 -22.75 13.44 14.11
C ALA A 384 -23.57 13.41 15.41
N SER A 385 -24.88 13.72 15.31
CA SER A 385 -25.78 13.69 16.47
C SER A 385 -26.43 12.32 16.73
N ASN A 386 -26.24 11.36 15.81
CA ASN A 386 -26.93 10.08 15.88
C ASN A 386 -26.29 9.16 16.92
N ARG A 387 -27.08 8.79 17.93
CA ARG A 387 -26.66 7.92 19.04
C ARG A 387 -26.19 6.54 18.56
N ILE A 388 -26.79 6.00 17.49
CA ILE A 388 -26.41 4.69 16.92
C ILE A 388 -25.02 4.80 16.30
N TRP A 389 -24.79 5.85 15.50
CA TRP A 389 -23.48 6.09 14.89
C TRP A 389 -22.38 6.25 15.95
N VAL A 390 -22.60 7.13 16.94
CA VAL A 390 -21.66 7.37 18.02
C VAL A 390 -21.43 6.10 18.84
N GLY A 391 -22.48 5.33 19.14
CA GLY A 391 -22.38 4.07 19.86
C GLY A 391 -21.59 2.98 19.13
N ARG A 392 -21.52 3.03 17.79
CA ARG A 392 -20.81 2.05 16.94
C ARG A 392 -19.40 2.48 16.53
N THR A 393 -19.04 3.75 16.70
CA THR A 393 -17.75 4.31 16.26
C THR A 393 -16.89 4.80 17.41
N LYS A 394 -17.49 5.31 18.49
CA LYS A 394 -16.75 5.84 19.63
C LYS A 394 -16.09 4.69 20.40
N ASN A 395 -14.79 4.83 20.67
CA ASN A 395 -13.96 3.86 21.40
C ASN A 395 -13.83 2.48 20.71
N VAL A 396 -14.01 2.42 19.39
CA VAL A 396 -13.77 1.21 18.59
C VAL A 396 -12.42 1.33 17.90
N ALA A 397 -11.59 0.28 17.95
CA ALA A 397 -10.26 0.24 17.34
C ALA A 397 -9.37 1.46 17.68
N VAL A 398 -9.29 1.79 18.97
CA VAL A 398 -8.46 2.92 19.44
C VAL A 398 -6.98 2.60 19.23
N ILE A 399 -6.29 3.43 18.46
CA ILE A 399 -4.85 3.34 18.19
C ILE A 399 -4.14 4.43 18.98
N SER A 400 -3.10 4.08 19.73
CA SER A 400 -2.28 5.07 20.44
C SER A 400 -1.39 5.83 19.45
N GLY A 401 -0.98 7.06 19.80
CA GLY A 401 -0.09 7.85 18.93
C GLY A 401 1.27 7.17 18.72
N GLU A 402 1.77 6.45 19.71
CA GLU A 402 3.02 5.68 19.65
C GLU A 402 2.87 4.47 18.73
N ASP A 403 1.77 3.70 18.90
CA ASP A 403 1.50 2.55 18.03
C ASP A 403 1.30 2.99 16.57
N ALA A 404 0.61 4.11 16.33
CA ALA A 404 0.40 4.62 14.98
C ALA A 404 1.71 4.91 14.24
N ILE A 405 2.70 5.49 14.93
CA ILE A 405 4.03 5.73 14.38
C ILE A 405 4.80 4.41 14.19
N ASN A 406 4.75 3.52 15.18
CA ASN A 406 5.47 2.25 15.18
C ASN A 406 4.99 1.29 14.07
N PHE A 407 3.69 1.31 13.76
CA PHE A 407 3.11 0.58 12.63
C PHE A 407 3.31 1.27 11.27
N GLY A 408 3.90 2.47 11.22
CA GLY A 408 4.08 3.23 9.97
C GLY A 408 2.77 3.77 9.37
N LEU A 409 1.75 3.99 10.20
CA LEU A 409 0.45 4.49 9.72
C LEU A 409 0.57 5.94 9.25
N THR A 410 -0.13 6.30 8.17
CA THR A 410 -0.13 7.65 7.61
C THR A 410 -1.56 8.16 7.35
N GLY A 411 -1.69 9.48 7.16
CA GLY A 411 -2.99 10.09 6.86
C GLY A 411 -3.93 10.17 8.07
N PRO A 412 -5.25 9.95 7.91
CA PRO A 412 -6.24 10.13 8.99
C PRO A 412 -6.05 9.21 10.21
N THR A 413 -5.37 8.06 10.03
CA THR A 413 -5.14 7.09 11.10
C THR A 413 -3.94 7.44 12.00
N ASN A 414 -3.12 8.41 11.60
CA ASN A 414 -1.99 8.88 12.40
C ASN A 414 -2.19 10.36 12.81
N PRO A 415 -2.61 10.62 14.07
CA PRO A 415 -2.79 11.99 14.58
C PRO A 415 -1.50 12.82 14.57
N SER A 416 -0.33 12.18 14.66
CA SER A 416 0.97 12.85 14.60
C SER A 416 1.28 13.37 13.19
N CYS A 417 0.80 12.69 12.14
CA CYS A 417 0.86 13.20 10.77
C CYS A 417 0.02 14.48 10.58
N VAL A 418 -1.09 14.65 11.31
CA VAL A 418 -1.93 15.87 11.24
C VAL A 418 -1.15 17.12 11.67
N ARG A 419 -0.22 17.00 12.64
CA ARG A 419 0.70 18.11 12.99
C ARG A 419 1.75 18.39 11.91
N TRP A 420 2.04 17.41 11.07
CA TRP A 420 3.02 17.50 9.99
C TRP A 420 2.43 18.20 8.75
N TRP A 421 1.16 17.96 8.40
CA TRP A 421 0.47 18.67 7.31
C TRP A 421 0.33 20.19 7.54
N GLY A 422 0.35 20.64 8.80
CA GLY A 422 0.37 22.06 9.16
C GLY A 422 1.76 22.71 9.16
N ARG A 423 2.83 21.94 8.92
CA ARG A 423 4.20 22.44 8.77
C ARG A 423 4.56 22.36 7.29
N THR A 424 4.36 23.46 6.58
CA THR A 424 5.13 23.70 5.35
C THR A 424 6.63 23.60 5.67
N PRO A 425 7.45 23.04 4.75
CA PRO A 425 8.89 22.95 4.92
C PRO A 425 9.55 24.30 5.23
#